data_AF-B7P763-F1
#
_entry.id   AF-B7P763-F1
#
_cell.length_a   1.000
_cell.length_b   1.000
_cell.length_c   1.000
_cell.angle_alpha   90.00
_cell.angle_beta   90.00
_cell.angle_gamma   90.00
#
_symmetry.space_group_name_H-M   'P 1'
#
loop_
_entity.id
_entity.type
_entity.pdbx_description
1 polymer ?
#
loop_
_entity_poly.entity_id
_entity_poly.type
_entity_poly.pdbx_seq_one_letter_code
_entity_poly.pdbx_strand_id
1 'polypeptide(L)'
;MTTLLLFAIVPLLLSQELRPIYNIAHMVNSKEQVSEFMEKGANAIEFDVQFYDNGTAYRTYHGIPCDCFRICTKSAEIEDYFDYIRNLTISGGKYYGKLLLLMLDLKSSDVSIDNKLSAGADIASKLMDHLWINVPFNEAVNIYLSIGHVTDKDVLRAAVQAIQQRDVKYLDRIG
;
A
#
# COMPACT_ATOMS: atom_id res chain seq x y z
N MET A 1 25.48 58.51 -25.16
CA MET A 1 24.22 57.75 -25.32
C MET A 1 24.62 56.32 -25.64
N THR A 2 24.80 55.49 -24.62
CA THR A 2 25.25 54.10 -24.79
C THR A 2 24.56 53.29 -23.72
N THR A 3 23.38 52.77 -24.07
CA THR A 3 22.57 51.93 -23.21
C THR A 3 23.20 50.54 -23.20
N LEU A 4 23.90 50.21 -22.11
CA LEU A 4 24.41 48.86 -21.88
C LEU A 4 23.23 47.98 -21.45
N LEU A 5 22.66 47.20 -22.37
CA LEU A 5 21.75 46.12 -22.00
C LEU A 5 22.57 45.03 -21.31
N LEU A 6 22.56 45.04 -19.97
CA LEU A 6 22.85 43.83 -19.21
C LEU A 6 21.73 42.83 -19.54
N PHE A 7 22.03 41.89 -20.44
CA PHE A 7 21.34 40.62 -20.46
C PHE A 7 21.61 39.96 -19.10
N ALA A 8 20.65 40.10 -18.18
CA ALA A 8 20.54 39.22 -17.05
C ALA A 8 20.33 37.81 -17.60
N ILE A 9 21.44 37.09 -17.79
CA ILE A 9 21.43 35.64 -17.94
C ILE A 9 21.01 35.11 -16.58
N VAL A 10 19.71 35.14 -16.32
CA VAL A 10 19.10 34.28 -15.31
C VAL A 10 19.42 32.88 -15.82
N PRO A 11 20.24 32.06 -15.12
CA PRO A 11 20.25 30.65 -15.44
C PRO A 11 18.84 30.19 -15.14
N LEU A 12 18.08 29.94 -16.21
CA LEU A 12 16.87 29.16 -16.15
C LEU A 12 17.34 27.80 -15.64
N LEU A 13 17.43 27.66 -14.31
CA LEU A 13 17.46 26.38 -13.64
C LEU A 13 16.15 25.74 -14.05
N LEU A 14 16.19 25.01 -15.16
CA LEU A 14 15.26 23.95 -15.44
C LEU A 14 15.36 23.04 -14.22
N SER A 15 14.50 23.28 -13.22
CA SER A 15 14.06 22.25 -12.30
C SER A 15 13.45 21.20 -13.21
N GLN A 16 14.29 20.30 -13.72
CA GLN A 16 13.80 19.11 -14.36
C GLN A 16 13.14 18.36 -13.23
N GLU A 17 11.81 18.50 -13.11
CA GLU A 17 11.00 17.76 -12.17
C GLU A 17 11.32 16.28 -12.39
N LEU A 18 12.11 15.72 -11.48
CA LEU A 18 12.53 14.32 -11.57
C LEU A 18 11.28 13.47 -11.39
N ARG A 19 11.17 12.39 -12.17
CA ARG A 19 10.06 11.43 -12.00
C ARG A 19 10.13 10.87 -10.58
N PRO A 20 9.07 11.00 -9.75
CA PRO A 20 9.04 10.36 -8.45
C PRO A 20 9.04 8.84 -8.63
N ILE A 21 9.79 8.13 -7.78
CA ILE A 21 9.96 6.68 -7.84
C ILE A 21 9.47 6.04 -6.53
N TYR A 22 8.65 5.01 -6.65
CA TYR A 22 8.39 4.07 -5.56
C TYR A 22 9.41 2.95 -5.63
N ASN A 23 10.26 2.86 -4.60
CA ASN A 23 11.12 1.73 -4.35
C ASN A 23 10.34 0.74 -3.48
N ILE A 24 9.63 -0.18 -4.14
CA ILE A 24 8.71 -1.12 -3.51
C ILE A 24 9.49 -2.36 -3.08
N ALA A 25 9.60 -2.59 -1.78
CA ALA A 25 10.15 -3.83 -1.25
C ALA A 25 9.17 -4.99 -1.46
N HIS A 26 9.65 -6.06 -2.10
CA HIS A 26 8.84 -7.23 -2.46
C HIS A 26 8.67 -8.20 -1.28
N MET A 27 7.50 -8.81 -1.13
CA MET A 27 7.14 -9.91 -0.23
C MET A 27 7.46 -9.61 1.24
N VAL A 28 7.03 -8.45 1.73
CA VAL A 28 7.22 -7.96 3.11
C VAL A 28 6.05 -8.44 3.95
N ASN A 29 6.03 -9.74 4.29
CA ASN A 29 4.89 -10.38 4.92
C ASN A 29 4.95 -10.45 6.44
N SER A 30 6.03 -10.01 7.10
CA SER A 30 6.09 -9.93 8.57
C SER A 30 6.51 -8.56 9.07
N LYS A 31 6.14 -8.25 10.32
CA LYS A 31 6.38 -6.94 10.96
C LYS A 31 7.88 -6.59 10.97
N GLU A 32 8.75 -7.57 11.20
CA GLU A 32 10.21 -7.36 11.24
C GLU A 32 10.76 -6.94 9.88
N GLN A 33 10.19 -7.46 8.79
CA GLN A 33 10.64 -7.16 7.43
C GLN A 33 10.35 -5.71 7.05
N VAL A 34 9.29 -5.09 7.59
CA VAL A 34 8.99 -3.67 7.33
C VAL A 34 10.19 -2.82 7.68
N SER A 35 10.75 -2.99 8.88
CA SER A 35 11.92 -2.20 9.28
C SER A 35 13.18 -2.58 8.50
N GLU A 36 13.39 -3.87 8.23
CA GLU A 36 14.53 -4.35 7.44
C GLU A 36 14.61 -3.66 6.07
N PHE A 37 13.48 -3.57 5.36
CA PHE A 37 13.45 -3.01 4.01
C PHE A 37 13.40 -1.48 4.01
N MET A 38 12.70 -0.85 4.95
CA MET A 38 12.72 0.61 5.10
C MET A 38 14.14 1.13 5.41
N GLU A 39 14.92 0.41 6.23
CA GLU A 39 16.32 0.75 6.53
C GLU A 39 17.25 0.58 5.32
N LYS A 40 16.86 -0.26 4.34
CA LYS A 40 17.56 -0.43 3.06
C LYS A 40 17.15 0.58 1.99
N GLY A 41 16.25 1.52 2.31
CA GLY A 41 15.86 2.63 1.43
C GLY A 41 14.58 2.40 0.63
N ALA A 42 13.74 1.43 1.02
CA ALA A 42 12.38 1.36 0.51
C ALA A 42 11.56 2.59 0.94
N ASN A 43 10.63 3.03 0.08
CA ASN A 43 9.61 4.03 0.43
C ASN A 43 8.18 3.50 0.20
N ALA A 44 8.09 2.23 -0.19
CA ALA A 44 6.87 1.48 -0.39
C ALA A 44 7.15 0.01 -0.08
N ILE A 45 6.13 -0.74 0.31
CA ILE A 45 6.24 -2.19 0.52
C ILE A 45 5.09 -2.89 -0.19
N GLU A 46 5.36 -4.09 -0.67
CA GLU A 46 4.36 -5.03 -1.15
C GLU A 46 4.25 -6.20 -0.16
N PHE A 47 3.04 -6.71 0.01
CA PHE A 47 2.79 -7.92 0.78
C PHE A 47 1.55 -8.66 0.27
N ASP A 48 1.60 -9.97 0.44
CA ASP A 48 0.62 -10.93 -0.04
C ASP A 48 -0.53 -11.06 0.95
N VAL A 49 -1.78 -10.84 0.53
CA VAL A 49 -2.96 -11.00 1.39
C VAL A 49 -3.66 -12.29 1.05
N GLN A 50 -3.75 -13.19 2.04
CA GLN A 50 -4.53 -14.43 1.92
C GLN A 50 -5.92 -14.29 2.51
N PHE A 51 -6.83 -15.06 1.93
CA PHE A 51 -8.23 -15.12 2.27
C PHE A 51 -8.62 -16.54 2.69
N TYR A 52 -9.52 -16.66 3.64
CA TYR A 52 -10.27 -17.88 3.85
C TYR A 52 -11.28 -18.09 2.72
N ASP A 53 -11.81 -19.30 2.58
CA ASP A 53 -12.76 -19.66 1.52
C ASP A 53 -14.01 -18.77 1.49
N ASN A 54 -14.42 -18.22 2.64
CA ASN A 54 -15.57 -17.31 2.78
C ASN A 54 -15.27 -15.86 2.35
N GLY A 55 -14.03 -15.58 1.89
CA GLY A 55 -13.56 -14.25 1.51
C GLY A 55 -13.03 -13.42 2.68
N THR A 56 -12.90 -13.94 3.90
CA THR A 56 -12.28 -13.16 4.98
C THR A 56 -10.75 -13.11 4.78
N ALA A 57 -10.18 -11.92 4.59
CA ALA A 57 -8.73 -11.70 4.61
C ALA A 57 -8.20 -11.97 6.02
N TYR A 58 -7.15 -12.75 6.17
CA TYR A 58 -6.71 -13.19 7.52
C TYR A 58 -5.22 -13.04 7.78
N ARG A 59 -4.36 -13.19 6.78
CA ARG A 59 -2.91 -13.08 7.00
C ARG A 59 -2.15 -12.50 5.83
N THR A 60 -0.99 -11.94 6.14
CA THR A 60 0.06 -11.66 5.17
C THR A 60 0.91 -12.91 4.97
N TYR A 61 0.93 -13.53 3.79
CA TYR A 61 1.72 -14.74 3.54
C TYR A 61 1.79 -15.09 2.05
N HIS A 62 3.01 -15.35 1.56
CA HIS A 62 3.25 -15.80 0.19
C HIS A 62 3.13 -17.32 0.06
N GLY A 63 4.01 -18.06 0.73
CA GLY A 63 4.17 -19.52 0.55
C GLY A 63 5.19 -19.90 -0.52
N ILE A 64 5.46 -21.20 -0.65
CA ILE A 64 6.43 -21.76 -1.61
C ILE A 64 5.69 -22.16 -2.90
N PRO A 65 6.23 -21.91 -4.10
CA PRO A 65 7.53 -21.27 -4.40
C PRO A 65 7.47 -19.74 -4.27
N CYS A 66 8.63 -19.11 -4.06
CA CYS A 66 8.80 -17.65 -4.14
C CYS A 66 10.18 -17.30 -4.74
N ASP A 67 10.48 -16.01 -4.85
CA ASP A 67 11.78 -15.50 -5.32
C ASP A 67 12.98 -16.21 -4.67
N CYS A 68 14.01 -16.47 -5.48
CA CYS A 68 15.25 -17.09 -5.01
C CYS A 68 15.84 -16.33 -3.80
N PHE A 69 16.35 -17.09 -2.83
CA PHE A 69 17.01 -16.57 -1.61
C PHE A 69 16.10 -15.77 -0.66
N ARG A 70 14.77 -15.86 -0.82
CA ARG A 70 13.80 -15.30 0.12
C ARG A 70 13.26 -16.37 1.07
N ILE A 71 12.88 -15.96 2.28
CA ILE A 71 12.13 -16.80 3.21
C ILE A 71 10.64 -16.63 2.89
N CYS A 72 10.07 -17.57 2.14
CA CYS A 72 8.70 -17.48 1.62
C CYS A 72 7.60 -17.61 2.68
N THR A 73 7.96 -18.02 3.90
CA THR A 73 7.01 -18.41 4.95
C THR A 73 6.86 -17.39 6.07
N LYS A 74 7.45 -16.20 5.93
CA LYS A 74 7.21 -15.09 6.86
C LYS A 74 5.75 -14.66 6.76
N SER A 75 5.14 -14.34 7.91
CA SER A 75 3.73 -13.96 7.97
C SER A 75 3.40 -13.08 9.17
N ALA A 76 2.22 -12.47 9.13
CA ALA A 76 1.52 -11.87 10.25
C ALA A 76 0.00 -12.00 10.05
N GLU A 77 -0.78 -11.95 11.12
CA GLU A 77 -2.23 -11.73 11.01
C GLU A 77 -2.47 -10.33 10.42
N ILE A 78 -3.43 -10.21 9.51
CA ILE A 78 -3.55 -9.00 8.65
C ILE A 78 -3.92 -7.74 9.45
N GLU A 79 -4.80 -7.88 10.44
CA GLU A 79 -5.24 -6.79 11.33
C GLU A 79 -4.06 -6.26 12.14
N ASP A 80 -3.34 -7.18 12.76
CA ASP A 80 -2.11 -6.98 13.51
C ASP A 80 -1.01 -6.30 12.68
N TYR A 81 -0.94 -6.64 11.39
CA TYR A 81 0.01 -6.06 10.45
C TYR A 81 -0.36 -4.62 10.09
N PHE A 82 -1.64 -4.35 9.85
CA PHE A 82 -2.15 -2.99 9.63
C PHE A 82 -1.99 -2.09 10.85
N ASP A 83 -2.29 -2.58 12.04
CA ASP A 83 -2.09 -1.85 13.29
C ASP A 83 -0.59 -1.52 13.51
N TYR A 84 0.28 -2.47 13.18
CA TYR A 84 1.72 -2.24 13.23
C TYR A 84 2.17 -1.16 12.24
N ILE A 85 1.72 -1.21 10.99
CA ILE A 85 2.08 -0.20 9.98
C ILE A 85 1.54 1.18 10.38
N ARG A 86 0.28 1.27 10.82
CA ARG A 86 -0.34 2.53 11.30
C ARG A 86 0.53 3.22 12.35
N ASN A 87 1.00 2.47 13.34
CA ASN A 87 1.86 3.02 14.39
C ASN A 87 3.22 3.52 13.88
N LEU A 88 3.72 2.95 12.78
CA LEU A 88 4.97 3.38 12.17
C LEU A 88 4.79 4.61 11.25
N THR A 89 3.60 4.82 10.69
CA THR A 89 3.34 5.82 9.65
C THR A 89 2.51 7.00 10.09
N ILE A 90 1.93 7.01 11.30
CA ILE A 90 1.28 8.18 11.91
C ILE A 90 2.33 9.19 12.41
N SER A 91 1.94 10.46 12.59
CA SER A 91 2.81 11.51 13.16
C SER A 91 3.54 11.05 14.45
N GLY A 92 4.87 11.19 14.45
CA GLY A 92 5.75 10.68 15.51
C GLY A 92 6.23 9.23 15.32
N GLY A 93 5.64 8.49 14.39
CA GLY A 93 6.05 7.14 14.01
C GLY A 93 7.39 7.10 13.26
N LYS A 94 8.11 5.98 13.38
CA LYS A 94 9.47 5.80 12.84
C LYS A 94 9.58 6.11 11.33
N TYR A 95 8.53 5.81 10.58
CA TYR A 95 8.46 5.94 9.12
C TYR A 95 7.40 6.95 8.66
N TYR A 96 6.97 7.86 9.55
CA TYR A 96 6.13 9.00 9.20
C TYR A 96 6.73 9.79 8.03
N GLY A 97 5.95 9.99 6.97
CA GLY A 97 6.39 10.67 5.75
C GLY A 97 7.45 9.92 4.92
N LYS A 98 7.74 8.64 5.23
CA LYS A 98 8.75 7.82 4.53
C LYS A 98 8.18 6.57 3.88
N LEU A 99 7.29 5.85 4.55
CA LEU A 99 6.54 4.75 3.96
C LEU A 99 5.25 5.33 3.35
N LEU A 100 5.24 5.46 2.03
CA LEU A 100 4.26 6.27 1.28
C LEU A 100 3.16 5.45 0.60
N LEU A 101 3.44 4.17 0.31
CA LEU A 101 2.55 3.28 -0.43
C LEU A 101 2.65 1.86 0.13
N LEU A 102 1.50 1.22 0.32
CA LEU A 102 1.38 -0.21 0.53
C LEU A 102 0.74 -0.84 -0.71
N MET A 103 1.42 -1.79 -1.34
CA MET A 103 0.85 -2.62 -2.40
C MET A 103 0.36 -3.92 -1.79
N LEU A 104 -0.95 -4.15 -1.83
CA LEU A 104 -1.57 -5.37 -1.33
C LEU A 104 -1.71 -6.32 -2.52
N ASP A 105 -0.88 -7.35 -2.59
CA ASP A 105 -1.08 -8.45 -3.56
C ASP A 105 -2.17 -9.37 -3.04
N LEU A 106 -3.41 -9.10 -3.48
CA LEU A 106 -4.56 -9.88 -3.07
C LEU A 106 -4.47 -11.22 -3.80
N LYS A 107 -4.27 -12.32 -3.03
CA LYS A 107 -4.36 -13.70 -3.54
C LYS A 107 -5.81 -14.09 -3.80
N SER A 108 -6.50 -13.27 -4.58
CA SER A 108 -7.91 -13.37 -4.87
C SER A 108 -8.22 -14.66 -5.62
N SER A 109 -7.29 -15.20 -6.41
CA SER A 109 -7.46 -16.46 -7.16
C SER A 109 -7.89 -17.64 -6.30
N ASP A 110 -7.50 -17.64 -5.01
CA ASP A 110 -7.84 -18.70 -4.05
C ASP A 110 -9.27 -18.54 -3.49
N VAL A 111 -9.92 -17.39 -3.71
CA VAL A 111 -11.29 -17.10 -3.28
C VAL A 111 -12.27 -17.62 -4.32
N SER A 112 -13.34 -18.29 -3.86
CA SER A 112 -14.43 -18.74 -4.74
C SER A 112 -15.14 -17.55 -5.40
N ILE A 113 -15.76 -17.78 -6.56
CA ILE A 113 -16.43 -16.73 -7.31
C ILE A 113 -17.55 -16.05 -6.50
N ASP A 114 -18.27 -16.83 -5.70
CA ASP A 114 -19.38 -16.35 -4.87
C ASP A 114 -18.91 -15.42 -3.73
N ASN A 115 -17.62 -15.52 -3.34
CA ASN A 115 -17.06 -14.79 -2.20
C ASN A 115 -16.12 -13.64 -2.61
N LYS A 116 -15.96 -13.33 -3.91
CA LYS A 116 -15.11 -12.21 -4.37
C LYS A 116 -15.58 -10.87 -3.82
N LEU A 117 -16.90 -10.65 -3.76
CA LEU A 117 -17.47 -9.42 -3.20
C LEU A 117 -17.20 -9.33 -1.69
N SER A 118 -17.36 -10.45 -0.98
CA SER A 118 -17.04 -10.54 0.45
C SER A 118 -15.56 -10.23 0.70
N ALA A 119 -14.65 -10.77 -0.12
CA ALA A 119 -13.22 -10.50 -0.05
C ALA A 119 -12.85 -9.04 -0.22
N GLY A 120 -13.43 -8.37 -1.22
CA GLY A 120 -13.24 -6.95 -1.42
C GLY A 120 -13.75 -6.10 -0.25
N ALA A 121 -14.97 -6.39 0.23
CA ALA A 121 -15.57 -5.65 1.34
C ALA A 121 -14.82 -5.87 2.66
N ASP A 122 -14.33 -7.07 2.92
CA ASP A 122 -13.61 -7.42 4.13
C ASP A 122 -12.24 -6.74 4.21
N ILE A 123 -11.42 -6.82 3.15
CA ILE A 123 -10.10 -6.15 3.16
C ILE A 123 -10.23 -4.63 3.27
N ALA A 124 -11.23 -4.04 2.60
CA ALA A 124 -11.55 -2.62 2.71
C ALA A 124 -11.95 -2.23 4.14
N SER A 125 -12.78 -3.05 4.80
CA SER A 125 -13.18 -2.80 6.18
C SER A 125 -11.97 -2.84 7.11
N LYS A 126 -11.07 -3.83 6.95
CA LYS A 126 -9.84 -3.92 7.75
C LYS A 126 -8.87 -2.76 7.54
N LEU A 127 -8.76 -2.22 6.32
CA LEU A 127 -8.01 -0.99 6.07
C LEU A 127 -8.58 0.18 6.90
N MET A 128 -9.90 0.36 6.89
CA MET A 128 -10.56 1.43 7.64
C MET A 128 -10.46 1.24 9.16
N ASP A 129 -10.56 -0.01 9.63
CA ASP A 129 -10.69 -0.33 11.05
C ASP A 129 -9.35 -0.55 11.77
N HIS A 130 -8.27 -0.83 11.05
CA HIS A 130 -6.94 -1.06 11.63
C HIS A 130 -5.86 -0.12 11.08
N LEU A 131 -5.85 0.15 9.78
CA LEU A 131 -4.79 0.98 9.18
C LEU A 131 -5.06 2.48 9.30
N TRP A 132 -6.29 2.90 9.01
CA TRP A 132 -6.65 4.32 8.95
C TRP A 132 -7.44 4.80 10.17
N ILE A 133 -7.80 3.91 11.09
CA ILE A 133 -8.54 4.29 12.29
C ILE A 133 -7.74 5.29 13.14
N ASN A 134 -8.37 6.42 13.46
CA ASN A 134 -7.79 7.55 14.21
C ASN A 134 -6.54 8.17 13.55
N VAL A 135 -6.33 7.97 12.25
CA VAL A 135 -5.27 8.63 11.47
C VAL A 135 -5.84 9.89 10.80
N PRO A 136 -5.22 11.06 10.95
CA PRO A 136 -5.59 12.22 10.15
C PRO A 136 -5.52 11.91 8.66
N PHE A 137 -6.53 12.32 7.87
CA PHE A 137 -6.64 11.93 6.47
C PHE A 137 -5.40 12.29 5.62
N ASN A 138 -4.76 13.43 5.90
CA ASN A 138 -3.53 13.86 5.23
C ASN A 138 -2.31 12.98 5.57
N GLU A 139 -2.35 12.21 6.66
CA GLU A 139 -1.32 11.27 7.09
C GLU A 139 -1.61 9.81 6.69
N ALA A 140 -2.83 9.52 6.23
CA ALA A 140 -3.21 8.18 5.79
C ALA A 140 -2.31 7.71 4.64
N VAL A 141 -1.67 6.55 4.82
CA VAL A 141 -0.81 5.93 3.80
C VAL A 141 -1.66 5.53 2.59
N ASN A 142 -1.08 5.65 1.39
CA ASN A 142 -1.76 5.25 0.16
C ASN A 142 -1.68 3.72 0.00
N ILE A 143 -2.68 3.17 -0.67
CA ILE A 143 -2.89 1.74 -0.89
C ILE A 143 -3.02 1.51 -2.39
N TYR A 144 -2.31 0.49 -2.89
CA TYR A 144 -2.51 -0.06 -4.22
C TYR A 144 -3.09 -1.47 -4.08
N LEU A 145 -4.32 -1.67 -4.55
CA LEU A 145 -5.00 -2.96 -4.48
C LEU A 145 -4.70 -3.77 -5.75
N SER A 146 -3.84 -4.78 -5.63
CA SER A 146 -3.43 -5.62 -6.76
C SER A 146 -4.22 -6.92 -6.79
N ILE A 147 -4.75 -7.30 -7.95
CA ILE A 147 -5.39 -8.60 -8.20
C ILE A 147 -4.59 -9.40 -9.22
N GLY A 148 -4.49 -10.72 -9.00
CA GLY A 148 -3.75 -11.61 -9.91
C GLY A 148 -4.40 -11.81 -11.28
N HIS A 149 -5.73 -11.65 -11.37
CA HIS A 149 -6.47 -11.83 -12.62
C HIS A 149 -7.57 -10.78 -12.79
N VAL A 150 -7.73 -10.24 -14.00
CA VAL A 150 -8.77 -9.26 -14.33
C VAL A 150 -10.20 -9.78 -14.14
N THR A 151 -10.38 -11.10 -14.14
CA THR A 151 -11.67 -11.75 -13.83
C THR A 151 -12.09 -11.56 -12.37
N ASP A 152 -11.14 -11.26 -11.47
CA ASP A 152 -11.38 -11.02 -10.05
C ASP A 152 -11.73 -9.56 -9.73
N LYS A 153 -12.07 -8.76 -10.74
CA LYS A 153 -12.48 -7.35 -10.61
C LYS A 153 -13.56 -7.07 -9.56
N ASP A 154 -14.33 -8.09 -9.19
CA ASP A 154 -15.37 -7.99 -8.16
C ASP A 154 -14.81 -7.75 -6.77
N VAL A 155 -13.59 -8.21 -6.50
CA VAL A 155 -12.85 -7.86 -5.28
C VAL A 155 -12.61 -6.35 -5.22
N LEU A 156 -12.07 -5.76 -6.30
CA LEU A 156 -11.83 -4.32 -6.37
C LEU A 156 -13.13 -3.51 -6.30
N ARG A 157 -14.17 -3.95 -7.02
CA ARG A 157 -15.48 -3.32 -7.02
C ARG A 157 -16.08 -3.25 -5.61
N ALA A 158 -16.07 -4.35 -4.88
CA ALA A 158 -16.60 -4.38 -3.51
C ALA A 158 -15.73 -3.58 -2.52
N ALA A 159 -14.40 -3.60 -2.68
CA ALA A 159 -13.51 -2.78 -1.85
C ALA A 159 -13.80 -1.29 -2.00
N VAL A 160 -13.90 -0.80 -3.24
CA VAL A 160 -14.27 0.59 -3.54
C VAL A 160 -15.65 0.94 -2.97
N GLN A 161 -16.64 0.07 -3.15
CA GLN A 161 -17.99 0.28 -2.60
C GLN A 161 -17.99 0.36 -1.08
N ALA A 162 -17.27 -0.53 -0.39
CA ALA A 162 -17.18 -0.54 1.07
C ALA A 162 -16.52 0.74 1.60
N ILE A 163 -15.41 1.19 1.00
CA ILE A 163 -14.75 2.46 1.37
C ILE A 163 -15.67 3.64 1.11
N GLN A 164 -16.31 3.69 -0.07
CA GLN A 164 -17.22 4.77 -0.44
C GLN A 164 -18.42 4.89 0.53
N GLN A 165 -18.99 3.77 0.96
CA GLN A 165 -20.10 3.73 1.91
C GLN A 165 -19.70 4.22 3.31
N ARG A 166 -18.44 4.00 3.69
CA ARG A 166 -17.94 4.40 5.01
C ARG A 166 -17.48 5.85 5.06
N ASP A 167 -16.61 6.25 4.14
CA ASP A 167 -16.17 7.64 3.99
C ASP A 167 -15.48 7.81 2.63
N VAL A 168 -16.18 8.45 1.70
CA VAL A 168 -15.77 8.63 0.29
C VAL A 168 -14.39 9.26 0.11
N LYS A 169 -13.92 10.07 1.06
CA LYS A 169 -12.61 10.74 0.93
C LYS A 169 -11.45 9.74 0.88
N TYR A 170 -11.60 8.55 1.47
CA TYR A 170 -10.55 7.53 1.46
C TYR A 170 -10.38 6.84 0.10
N LEU A 171 -11.27 7.09 -0.87
CA LEU A 171 -11.02 6.69 -2.25
C LEU A 171 -9.79 7.38 -2.84
N ASP A 172 -9.44 8.58 -2.39
CA ASP A 172 -8.23 9.29 -2.82
C ASP A 172 -6.93 8.66 -2.28
N ARG A 173 -7.05 7.65 -1.41
CA ARG A 173 -5.93 6.85 -0.88
C ARG A 173 -5.81 5.48 -1.52
N ILE A 174 -6.66 5.15 -2.48
CA ILE A 174 -6.70 3.85 -3.15
C ILE A 174 -6.37 4.05 -4.63
N GLY A 175 -5.46 3.22 -5.14
CA GLY A 175 -5.12 3.09 -6.56
C GLY A 175 -5.17 1.65 -7.03
#